data_AF-A0A8C7BP83-F1
#
_entry.id   AF-A0A8C7BP83-F1
#
_cell.length_a   1.000
_cell.length_b   1.000
_cell.length_c   1.000
_cell.angle_alpha   90.00
_cell.angle_beta   90.00
_cell.angle_gamma   90.00
#
_symmetry.space_group_name_H-M   'P 1'
#
loop_
_entity.id
_entity.type
_entity.pdbx_description
1 polymer ?
#
loop_
_entity_poly.entity_id
_entity_poly.type
_entity_poly.pdbx_seq_one_letter_code
_entity_poly.pdbx_strand_id
1 'polypeptide(L)'
;MIGKAVEHMFETEDGSKDEWRGMVLARAPIMNTRFYITYEKDPLLYMYQLSDDYKEGDLRIMPDSNDSPPAEREPGEVVDSLVGKQVEYDKEDGSKRTGMVIHQVEAKPSVYFISSMRISIFTSTIW
;
A
#
# COMPACT_ATOMS: atom_id res chain seq x y z
N MET A 1 -5.36 11.92 3.47
CA MET A 1 -4.10 11.21 3.15
C MET A 1 -4.33 9.78 2.64
N ILE A 2 -5.35 9.06 3.13
CA ILE A 2 -5.69 7.72 2.59
C ILE A 2 -5.93 7.78 1.07
N GLY A 3 -5.45 6.80 0.33
CA GLY A 3 -5.50 6.71 -1.13
C GLY A 3 -4.45 7.55 -1.86
N LYS A 4 -3.70 8.41 -1.15
CA LYS A 4 -2.73 9.32 -1.75
C LYS A 4 -1.34 8.71 -1.81
N ALA A 5 -0.62 9.05 -2.88
CA ALA A 5 0.81 8.84 -2.96
C ALA A 5 1.54 9.84 -2.04
N VAL A 6 2.63 9.40 -1.43
CA VAL A 6 3.41 10.18 -0.47
C VAL A 6 4.91 9.99 -0.72
N GLU A 7 5.68 11.01 -0.38
CA GLU A 7 7.12 10.95 -0.17
C GLU A 7 7.37 10.94 1.34
N HIS A 8 8.12 9.95 1.83
CA HIS A 8 8.46 9.80 3.25
C HIS A 8 9.98 9.82 3.42
N MET A 9 10.48 10.73 4.24
CA MET A 9 11.88 10.85 4.61
C MET A 9 12.19 9.96 5.82
N PHE A 10 13.17 9.09 5.68
CA PHE A 10 13.73 8.30 6.76
C PHE A 10 15.15 8.74 7.05
N GLU A 11 15.51 8.91 8.33
CA GLU A 11 16.89 9.14 8.73
C GLU A 11 17.65 7.80 8.77
N THR A 12 18.81 7.76 8.14
CA THR A 12 19.71 6.61 8.12
C THR A 12 20.71 6.67 9.28
N GLU A 13 21.43 5.58 9.53
CA GLU A 13 22.39 5.50 10.66
C GLU A 13 23.51 6.55 10.59
N ASP A 14 23.85 7.04 9.40
CA ASP A 14 24.84 8.10 9.17
C ASP A 14 24.26 9.52 9.27
N GLY A 15 22.98 9.66 9.62
CA GLY A 15 22.26 10.94 9.75
C GLY A 15 21.86 11.57 8.41
N SER A 16 22.08 10.87 7.29
CA SER A 16 21.50 11.30 6.01
C SER A 16 20.00 10.97 5.96
N LYS A 17 19.27 11.59 5.02
CA LYS A 17 17.84 11.31 4.83
C LYS A 17 17.63 10.59 3.51
N ASP A 18 16.95 9.44 3.55
CA ASP A 18 16.51 8.69 2.37
C ASP A 18 15.02 8.91 2.12
N GLU A 19 14.66 9.16 0.87
CA GLU A 19 13.28 9.41 0.46
C GLU A 19 12.66 8.13 -0.11
N TRP A 20 11.47 7.79 0.40
CA TRP A 20 10.72 6.62 0.02
C TRP A 20 9.34 7.04 -0.51
N ARG A 21 9.08 6.71 -1.78
CA ARG A 21 7.76 6.88 -2.38
C ARG A 21 6.84 5.75 -1.93
N GLY A 22 5.64 6.10 -1.50
CA GLY A 22 4.67 5.15 -0.99
C GLY A 22 3.23 5.58 -1.19
N MET A 23 2.31 4.77 -0.65
CA MET A 23 0.88 5.02 -0.72
C MET A 23 0.20 4.68 0.60
N VAL A 24 -0.60 5.60 1.11
CA VAL A 24 -1.40 5.36 2.32
C VAL A 24 -2.65 4.57 1.92
N LEU A 25 -2.79 3.35 2.45
CA LEU A 25 -3.78 2.38 1.96
C LEU A 25 -5.09 2.47 2.73
N ALA A 26 -5.02 2.53 4.06
CA ALA A 26 -6.18 2.59 4.94
C ALA A 26 -5.78 3.08 6.34
N ARG A 27 -6.78 3.42 7.14
CA ARG A 27 -6.60 3.63 8.59
C ARG A 27 -6.63 2.28 9.31
N ALA A 28 -5.79 2.08 10.32
CA ALA A 28 -5.86 0.85 11.11
C ALA A 28 -7.19 0.79 11.88
N PRO A 29 -7.94 -0.33 11.84
CA PRO A 29 -9.32 -0.39 12.31
C PRO A 29 -9.47 -0.27 13.83
N ILE A 30 -8.48 -0.76 14.59
CA ILE A 30 -8.48 -0.71 16.06
C ILE A 30 -7.68 0.49 16.57
N MET A 31 -6.56 0.80 15.91
CA MET A 31 -5.64 1.87 16.30
C MET A 31 -5.84 3.09 15.41
N ASN A 32 -6.83 3.91 15.76
CA ASN A 32 -7.23 5.06 14.94
C ASN A 32 -6.11 6.12 14.71
N THR A 33 -5.00 6.11 15.43
CA THR A 33 -3.87 7.02 15.14
C THR A 33 -2.90 6.49 14.08
N ARG A 34 -3.04 5.22 13.67
CA ARG A 34 -2.13 4.54 12.74
C ARG A 34 -2.75 4.32 11.37
N PHE A 35 -1.89 4.31 10.37
CA PHE A 35 -2.23 4.10 8.97
C PHE A 35 -1.46 2.90 8.42
N TYR A 36 -2.10 2.16 7.53
CA TYR A 36 -1.44 1.19 6.68
C TYR A 36 -0.82 1.91 5.49
N ILE A 37 0.45 1.63 5.22
CA ILE A 37 1.23 2.23 4.15
C ILE A 37 2.15 1.16 3.54
N THR A 38 2.40 1.28 2.23
CA THR A 38 3.37 0.48 1.48
C THR A 38 4.29 1.42 0.71
N TYR A 39 5.49 0.95 0.38
CA TYR A 39 6.47 1.72 -0.39
C TYR A 39 6.80 1.01 -1.72
N GLU A 40 7.22 1.79 -2.71
CA GLU A 40 7.60 1.25 -4.04
C GLU A 40 8.88 0.40 -3.95
N LYS A 41 9.85 0.81 -3.12
CA LYS A 41 11.13 0.09 -2.91
C LYS A 41 10.95 -1.24 -2.18
N ASP A 42 9.97 -1.33 -1.28
CA ASP A 42 9.65 -2.54 -0.53
C ASP A 42 8.12 -2.66 -0.34
N PRO A 43 7.43 -3.53 -1.10
CA PRO A 43 5.97 -3.61 -1.13
C PRO A 43 5.38 -4.38 0.07
N LEU A 44 5.99 -4.26 1.25
CA LEU A 44 5.46 -4.77 2.51
C LEU A 44 4.37 -3.84 3.09
N LEU A 45 3.48 -4.44 3.89
CA LEU A 45 2.47 -3.68 4.63
C LEU A 45 3.06 -3.15 5.95
N TYR A 46 3.29 -1.84 6.02
CA TYR A 46 3.73 -1.15 7.23
C TYR A 46 2.55 -0.50 7.96
N MET A 47 2.75 -0.21 9.26
CA MET A 47 1.79 0.48 10.09
C MET A 47 2.46 1.59 10.90
N TYR A 48 2.23 2.84 10.51
CA TYR A 48 2.86 4.03 11.11
C TYR A 48 1.85 5.09 11.56
N GLN A 49 2.27 5.94 12.49
CA GLN A 49 1.52 7.13 12.89
C GLN A 49 1.93 8.32 12.00
N LEU A 50 1.46 8.29 10.76
CA LEU A 50 1.86 9.25 9.71
C LEU A 50 1.46 10.71 9.96
N SER A 51 0.61 10.97 10.96
CA SER A 51 0.14 12.32 11.26
C SER A 51 1.22 13.23 11.84
N ASP A 52 2.21 12.66 12.53
CA ASP A 52 3.28 13.46 13.13
C ASP A 52 4.38 13.73 12.09
N ASP A 53 4.78 12.72 11.32
CA ASP A 53 5.68 12.87 10.16
C ASP A 53 5.17 13.94 9.18
N TYR A 54 3.86 14.00 8.95
CA TYR A 54 3.23 15.04 8.11
C TYR A 54 3.34 16.44 8.69
N LYS A 55 3.23 16.60 10.02
CA LYS A 55 3.36 17.91 10.67
C LYS A 55 4.81 18.37 10.73
N GLU A 56 5.73 17.43 10.92
CA GLU A 56 7.18 17.69 11.00
C GLU A 56 7.79 17.91 9.60
N GLY A 57 7.06 17.52 8.55
CA GLY A 57 7.46 17.75 7.15
C GLY A 57 8.31 16.62 6.57
N ASP A 58 8.49 15.54 7.32
CA ASP A 58 9.15 14.30 6.89
C ASP A 58 8.22 13.43 6.03
N LEU A 59 6.91 13.67 6.05
CA LEU A 59 5.95 13.08 5.10
C LEU A 59 5.28 14.16 4.25
N ARG A 60 5.29 13.99 2.93
CA ARG A 60 4.65 14.89 1.97
C ARG A 60 3.66 14.14 1.11
N ILE A 61 2.47 14.72 0.93
CA ILE A 61 1.48 14.18 -0.01
C ILE A 61 1.89 14.65 -1.40
N MET A 62 2.08 13.71 -2.32
CA MET A 62 2.38 14.04 -3.71
C MET A 62 1.12 14.61 -4.38
N PRO A 63 1.26 15.57 -5.31
CA PRO A 63 0.15 16.01 -6.13
C PRO A 63 -0.38 14.83 -6.95
N ASP A 64 -1.69 14.58 -6.89
CA ASP A 64 -2.30 13.46 -7.60
C ASP A 64 -2.16 13.64 -9.12
N SER A 65 -1.65 12.62 -9.81
CA SER A 65 -1.80 12.49 -11.26
C SER A 65 -3.11 11.80 -11.67
N ASN A 66 -3.82 11.21 -10.69
CA ASN A 66 -5.10 10.54 -10.87
C ASN A 66 -6.20 11.30 -10.11
N ASP A 67 -6.66 12.40 -10.70
CA ASP A 67 -7.92 13.06 -10.35
C ASP A 67 -9.13 12.39 -11.04
N SER A 68 -8.94 11.14 -11.51
CA SER A 68 -10.06 10.31 -11.92
C SER A 68 -10.83 9.95 -10.65
N PRO A 69 -12.14 10.23 -10.56
CA PRO A 69 -12.94 9.67 -9.49
C PRO A 69 -12.69 8.15 -9.45
N PRO A 70 -12.64 7.51 -8.26
CA PRO A 70 -12.63 6.06 -8.21
C PRO A 70 -13.78 5.62 -9.10
N ALA A 71 -13.46 4.92 -10.20
CA ALA A 71 -14.42 4.64 -11.27
C ALA A 71 -15.75 4.32 -10.62
N GLU A 72 -16.74 5.22 -10.81
CA GLU A 72 -18.07 5.01 -10.24
C GLU A 72 -18.47 3.63 -10.75
N ARG A 73 -18.55 2.66 -9.83
CA ARG A 73 -18.89 1.30 -10.19
C ARG A 73 -20.25 1.40 -10.87
N GLU A 74 -20.31 1.09 -12.16
CA GLU A 74 -21.59 0.99 -12.87
C GLU A 74 -22.49 0.09 -12.03
N PRO A 75 -23.71 0.51 -11.67
CA PRO A 75 -24.61 -0.28 -10.83
C PRO A 75 -24.99 -1.56 -11.57
N GLY A 76 -24.21 -2.63 -11.34
CA GLY A 76 -24.35 -3.92 -12.02
C GLY A 76 -23.03 -4.58 -12.47
N GLU A 77 -21.91 -3.86 -12.43
CA GLU A 77 -20.60 -4.44 -12.74
C GLU A 77 -20.11 -5.32 -11.58
N VAL A 78 -20.22 -6.63 -11.76
CA VAL A 78 -19.63 -7.63 -10.86
C VAL A 78 -18.16 -7.75 -11.24
N VAL A 79 -17.31 -6.86 -10.72
CA VAL A 79 -15.87 -7.11 -10.75
C VAL A 79 -15.61 -8.27 -9.80
N ASP A 80 -15.31 -9.44 -10.38
CA ASP A 80 -14.92 -10.62 -9.60
C ASP A 80 -13.72 -10.28 -8.72
N SER A 81 -13.98 -10.12 -7.43
CA SER A 81 -12.92 -9.86 -6.46
C SER A 81 -11.89 -10.99 -6.53
N LEU A 82 -10.61 -10.62 -6.53
CA LEU A 82 -9.53 -11.61 -6.48
C LEU A 82 -9.34 -12.17 -5.07
N VAL A 83 -10.03 -11.64 -4.06
CA VAL A 83 -9.95 -12.11 -2.69
C VAL A 83 -10.28 -13.61 -2.61
N GLY A 84 -9.44 -14.36 -1.90
CA GLY A 84 -9.50 -15.81 -1.79
C GLY A 84 -8.77 -16.58 -2.90
N LYS A 85 -8.35 -15.92 -3.99
CA LYS A 85 -7.58 -16.58 -5.06
C LYS A 85 -6.12 -16.76 -4.63
N GLN A 86 -5.55 -17.91 -5.00
CA GLN A 86 -4.12 -18.15 -4.92
C GLN A 86 -3.42 -17.44 -6.09
N VAL A 87 -2.35 -16.73 -5.79
CA VAL A 87 -1.55 -15.97 -6.75
C VAL A 87 -0.08 -16.37 -6.63
N GLU A 88 0.65 -16.23 -7.72
CA GLU A 88 2.08 -16.44 -7.78
C GLU A 88 2.76 -15.11 -8.12
N TYR A 89 3.85 -14.80 -7.43
CA TYR A 89 4.65 -13.61 -7.70
C TYR A 89 6.13 -13.96 -7.76
N ASP A 90 6.85 -13.25 -8.63
CA ASP A 90 8.29 -13.37 -8.76
C ASP A 90 8.98 -12.60 -7.63
N LYS A 91 10.03 -13.18 -7.07
CA LYS A 91 10.95 -12.49 -6.17
C LYS A 91 12.09 -11.88 -6.96
N GLU A 92 12.83 -10.98 -6.31
CA GLU A 92 14.06 -10.40 -6.87
C GLU A 92 15.12 -11.44 -7.24
N ASP A 93 15.16 -12.59 -6.55
CA ASP A 93 16.06 -13.71 -6.86
C ASP A 93 15.59 -14.58 -8.05
N GLY A 94 14.49 -14.22 -8.71
CA GLY A 94 13.88 -14.96 -9.80
C GLY A 94 13.10 -16.21 -9.37
N SER A 95 13.08 -16.54 -8.07
CA SER A 95 12.22 -17.61 -7.56
C SER A 95 10.78 -17.14 -7.42
N LYS A 96 9.85 -18.06 -7.61
CA LYS A 96 8.42 -17.77 -7.46
C LYS A 96 7.93 -18.05 -6.05
N ARG A 97 6.94 -17.28 -5.62
CA ARG A 97 6.28 -17.47 -4.33
C ARG A 97 4.78 -17.47 -4.51
N THR A 98 4.13 -18.41 -3.84
CA THR A 98 2.67 -18.45 -3.77
C THR A 98 2.17 -17.63 -2.59
N GLY A 99 1.03 -16.98 -2.79
CA GLY A 99 0.29 -16.23 -1.79
C GLY A 99 -1.20 -16.33 -2.02
N MET A 100 -1.97 -15.85 -1.06
CA MET A 100 -3.43 -15.74 -1.14
C MET A 100 -3.80 -14.26 -1.05
N VAL A 101 -4.68 -13.82 -1.94
CA VAL A 101 -5.26 -12.48 -1.86
C VAL A 101 -6.25 -12.47 -0.69
N ILE A 102 -6.03 -11.60 0.29
CA ILE A 102 -6.82 -11.57 1.53
C ILE A 102 -7.68 -10.32 1.67
N HIS A 103 -7.37 -9.25 0.95
CA HIS A 103 -8.10 -7.99 1.04
C HIS A 103 -7.89 -7.13 -0.22
N GLN A 104 -8.92 -6.38 -0.60
CA GLN A 104 -8.85 -5.35 -1.64
C GLN A 104 -8.89 -3.98 -0.97
N VAL A 105 -7.97 -3.08 -1.31
CA VAL A 105 -7.89 -1.75 -0.70
C VAL A 105 -9.03 -0.87 -1.21
N GLU A 106 -9.89 -0.39 -0.30
CA GLU A 106 -11.06 0.41 -0.65
C GLU A 106 -10.70 1.73 -1.36
N ALA A 107 -9.65 2.40 -0.87
CA ALA A 107 -9.20 3.68 -1.41
C ALA A 107 -8.52 3.55 -2.79
N LYS A 108 -8.09 2.34 -3.16
CA LYS A 108 -7.51 2.04 -4.46
C LYS A 108 -7.80 0.59 -4.86
N PRO A 109 -8.95 0.33 -5.53
CA PRO A 109 -9.41 -1.03 -5.83
C PRO A 109 -8.47 -1.88 -6.70
N SER A 110 -7.48 -1.28 -7.36
CA SER A 110 -6.42 -2.01 -8.09
C SER A 110 -5.32 -2.56 -7.18
N VAL A 111 -5.33 -2.24 -5.88
CA VAL A 111 -4.34 -2.70 -4.90
C VAL A 111 -4.94 -3.76 -3.99
N TYR A 112 -4.18 -4.83 -3.77
CA TYR A 112 -4.58 -5.98 -2.96
C TYR A 112 -3.54 -6.33 -1.89
N PHE A 113 -3.99 -6.84 -0.75
CA PHE A 113 -3.12 -7.47 0.24
C PHE A 113 -2.99 -8.96 -0.06
N ILE A 114 -1.75 -9.43 -0.07
CA ILE A 114 -1.39 -10.82 -0.34
C ILE A 114 -0.67 -11.36 0.89
N SER A 115 -1.23 -12.41 1.49
CA SER A 115 -0.55 -13.15 2.56
C SER A 115 0.17 -14.35 1.96
N SER A 116 1.45 -14.50 2.25
CA SER A 116 2.17 -15.74 1.91
C SER A 116 2.05 -16.77 3.05
N MET A 117 2.19 -18.06 2.72
CA MET A 117 2.16 -19.19 3.67
C MET A 117 3.23 -19.09 4.78
N ARG A 118 4.24 -18.23 4.63
CA ARG A 118 5.14 -17.79 5.70
C ARG A 118 4.81 -16.34 6.09
N ILE A 119 3.72 -16.14 6.83
CA ILE A 119 3.30 -15.02 7.73
C ILE A 119 3.40 -13.55 7.23
N SER A 120 4.16 -13.21 6.20
CA SER A 120 4.31 -11.85 5.68
C SER A 120 3.13 -11.45 4.79
N ILE A 121 2.65 -10.21 4.97
CA ILE A 121 1.63 -9.55 4.13
C ILE A 121 2.33 -8.53 3.22
N PHE A 122 2.11 -8.67 1.92
CA PHE A 122 2.61 -7.77 0.88
C PHE A 122 1.45 -7.07 0.20
N THR A 123 1.74 -5.97 -0.50
CA THR A 123 0.78 -5.28 -1.36
C THR A 123 1.14 -5.53 -2.82
N SER A 124 0.14 -5.64 -3.70
CA SER A 124 0.33 -5.78 -5.14
C SER A 124 -0.63 -4.88 -5.90
N THR A 125 -0.11 -4.22 -6.93
CA THR A 125 -0.90 -3.44 -7.89
C THR A 125 -1.06 -4.26 -9.16
N ILE A 126 -2.29 -4.42 -9.62
CA ILE A 126 -2.59 -5.04 -10.92
C ILE A 126 -2.64 -3.92 -11.94
N TRP A 127 -1.76 -3.98 -12.94
CA TRP A 127 -1.70 -3.06 -14.08
C TRP A 127 -2.59 -3.54 -15.21
#